data_AF-A0A0U9HAL4-F1
#
_entry.id   AF-A0A0U9HAL4-F1
#
_cell.length_a   1.000
_cell.length_b   1.000
_cell.length_c   1.000
_cell.angle_alpha   90.00
_cell.angle_beta   90.00
_cell.angle_gamma   90.00
#
_symmetry.space_group_name_H-M   'P 1'
#
loop_
_entity.id
_entity.type
_entity.pdbx_description
1 polymer ?
#
loop_
_entity_poly.entity_id
_entity_poly.type
_entity_poly.pdbx_seq_one_letter_code
_entity_poly.pdbx_strand_id
1 'polypeptide(L)'
;MVPYDEATTEIFAIWEYDSYEAYEVIEKQVRGDKQHANRVQKWYEENGGREYVLSEYILKVKNEQIESTLLNKDRYSYQELVRDIHIGHEIEFTYKGKRYITLNVLEGFGLCEDNVSVSYYKNPEELIKNGEIDGKSLKDIWNDVEDISIF
;
A
#
# COMPACT_ATOMS: atom_id res chain seq x y z
N MET A 1 -27.98 6.11 -4.40
CA MET A 1 -27.29 7.37 -4.04
C MET A 1 -28.35 8.45 -4.03
N VAL A 2 -28.54 9.17 -2.93
CA VAL A 2 -29.51 10.29 -2.90
C VAL A 2 -28.97 11.36 -3.86
N PRO A 3 -29.78 11.92 -4.75
CA PRO A 3 -29.32 12.92 -5.71
C PRO A 3 -28.78 14.16 -4.99
N TYR A 4 -27.68 14.70 -5.53
CA TYR A 4 -27.05 15.94 -5.06
C TYR A 4 -28.02 17.11 -5.27
N ASP A 5 -28.38 17.82 -4.21
CA ASP A 5 -29.06 19.12 -4.29
C ASP A 5 -28.08 20.22 -3.84
N GLU A 6 -28.12 21.38 -4.50
CA GLU A 6 -27.22 22.53 -4.24
C GLU A 6 -27.37 23.15 -2.84
N ALA A 7 -28.37 22.73 -2.04
CA ALA A 7 -28.63 23.20 -0.68
C ALA A 7 -28.05 22.26 0.41
N THR A 8 -27.47 21.11 0.04
CA THR A 8 -26.81 20.19 0.98
C THR A 8 -25.29 20.33 0.95
N THR A 9 -24.64 20.17 2.09
CA THR A 9 -23.17 20.20 2.21
C THR A 9 -22.67 18.90 2.81
N GLU A 10 -21.69 18.26 2.16
CA GLU A 10 -21.00 17.09 2.69
C GLU A 10 -19.75 17.53 3.46
N ILE A 11 -19.60 17.02 4.68
CA ILE A 11 -18.45 17.31 5.55
C ILE A 11 -17.66 16.01 5.73
N PHE A 12 -16.37 16.05 5.42
CA PHE A 12 -15.46 14.92 5.61
C PHE A 12 -14.44 15.23 6.70
N ALA A 13 -14.19 14.25 7.56
CA ALA A 13 -13.07 14.25 8.49
C ALA A 13 -12.31 12.93 8.31
N ILE A 14 -11.05 13.01 7.90
CA ILE A 14 -10.20 11.86 7.58
C ILE A 14 -9.00 11.89 8.51
N TRP A 15 -8.63 10.73 9.04
CA TRP A 15 -7.49 10.55 9.93
C TRP A 15 -6.66 9.38 9.41
N GLU A 16 -5.35 9.53 9.44
CA GLU A 16 -4.38 8.49 9.12
C GLU A 16 -3.62 8.11 10.40
N TYR A 17 -3.35 6.82 10.57
CA TYR A 17 -2.67 6.28 11.74
C TYR A 17 -1.54 5.38 11.29
N ASP A 18 -0.43 5.40 12.04
CA ASP A 18 0.75 4.58 11.76
C ASP A 18 0.47 3.07 11.89
N SER A 19 -0.48 2.68 12.75
CA SER A 19 -0.93 1.30 12.92
C SER A 19 -2.34 1.22 13.51
N TYR A 20 -2.94 0.02 13.48
CA TYR A 20 -4.24 -0.23 14.11
C TYR A 20 -4.17 -0.07 15.63
N GLU A 21 -3.09 -0.50 16.26
CA GLU A 21 -2.88 -0.36 17.71
C GLU A 21 -2.75 1.12 18.10
N ALA A 22 -2.07 1.94 17.28
CA ALA A 22 -1.98 3.38 17.49
C ALA A 22 -3.36 4.04 17.42
N TYR A 23 -4.18 3.63 16.44
CA TYR A 23 -5.59 4.04 16.33
C TYR A 23 -6.37 3.73 17.61
N GLU A 24 -6.32 2.49 18.12
CA GLU A 24 -7.07 2.09 19.32
C GLU A 24 -6.68 2.91 20.55
N VAL A 25 -5.38 3.18 20.72
CA VAL A 25 -4.86 3.99 21.83
C VAL A 25 -5.38 5.43 21.74
N ILE A 26 -5.28 6.06 20.57
CA ILE A 26 -5.69 7.45 20.37
C ILE A 26 -7.22 7.59 20.52
N GLU A 27 -8.02 6.73 19.89
CA GLU A 27 -9.48 6.76 20.01
C GLU A 27 -9.93 6.63 21.47
N LYS A 28 -9.28 5.75 22.24
CA LYS A 28 -9.59 5.57 23.65
C LYS A 28 -9.27 6.81 24.47
N GLN A 29 -8.17 7.50 24.16
CA GLN A 29 -7.79 8.75 24.83
C GLN A 29 -8.78 9.88 24.49
N VAL A 30 -9.13 10.06 23.22
CA VAL A 30 -10.09 11.07 22.76
C VAL A 30 -11.46 10.86 23.41
N ARG A 31 -11.97 9.63 23.41
CA ARG A 31 -13.26 9.28 24.06
C ARG A 31 -13.20 9.42 25.58
N GLY A 32 -12.02 9.27 26.16
CA GLY A 32 -11.78 9.45 27.59
C GLY A 32 -11.69 10.90 28.04
N ASP A 33 -11.53 11.86 27.11
CA ASP A 33 -11.48 13.29 27.43
C ASP A 33 -12.87 13.81 27.81
N LYS A 34 -13.11 13.87 29.13
CA LYS A 34 -14.34 14.39 29.71
C LYS A 34 -14.61 15.85 29.34
N GLN A 35 -13.58 16.69 29.19
CA GLN A 35 -13.78 18.09 28.84
C GLN A 35 -14.27 18.21 27.41
N HIS A 36 -13.66 17.48 26.49
CA HIS A 36 -14.13 17.40 25.10
C HIS A 36 -15.57 16.87 25.03
N ALA A 37 -15.85 15.73 25.69
CA ALA A 37 -17.19 15.15 25.71
C ALA A 37 -18.26 16.13 26.22
N ASN A 38 -17.97 16.85 27.31
CA ASN A 38 -18.88 17.85 27.86
C ASN A 38 -19.12 19.03 26.90
N ARG A 39 -18.09 19.49 26.16
CA ARG A 39 -18.26 20.55 25.15
C ARG A 39 -19.19 20.11 24.02
N VAL A 40 -19.02 18.88 23.52
CA VAL A 40 -19.87 18.31 22.47
C VAL A 40 -21.30 18.14 22.97
N GLN A 41 -21.49 17.59 24.17
CA GLN A 41 -22.81 17.43 24.77
C GLN A 41 -23.53 18.77 24.91
N LYS A 42 -22.84 19.78 25.47
CA LYS A 42 -23.39 21.12 25.65
C LYS A 42 -23.83 21.74 24.32
N TRP A 43 -23.03 21.57 23.26
CA TRP A 43 -23.40 22.05 21.92
C TRP A 43 -24.71 21.39 21.43
N TYR A 44 -24.89 20.08 21.62
CA TYR A 44 -26.16 19.42 21.26
C TYR A 44 -27.34 19.97 22.09
N GLU A 45 -27.16 20.16 23.39
CA GLU A 45 -28.20 20.71 24.27
C GLU A 45 -28.62 22.12 23.86
N GLU A 46 -27.66 22.98 23.49
CA GLU A 46 -27.91 24.34 22.99
C GLU A 46 -28.62 24.37 21.62
N ASN A 47 -28.53 23.30 20.84
CA ASN A 47 -29.09 23.19 19.49
C ASN A 47 -30.35 22.30 19.42
N GLY A 48 -31.11 22.20 20.50
CA GLY A 48 -32.40 21.47 20.53
C GLY A 48 -32.27 19.99 20.87
N GLY A 49 -31.08 19.53 21.26
CA GLY A 49 -30.80 18.16 21.65
C GLY A 49 -30.33 17.28 20.50
N ARG A 50 -29.70 16.15 20.86
CA ARG A 50 -29.09 15.24 19.88
C ARG A 50 -30.09 14.65 18.90
N GLU A 51 -31.29 14.30 19.35
CA GLU A 51 -32.33 13.72 18.49
C GLU A 51 -32.81 14.72 17.45
N TYR A 52 -33.09 15.96 17.86
CA TYR A 52 -33.49 17.04 16.95
C TYR A 52 -32.40 17.34 15.91
N VAL A 53 -31.14 17.45 16.34
CA VAL A 53 -30.04 17.70 15.42
C VAL A 53 -29.91 16.58 14.39
N LEU A 54 -30.05 15.32 14.81
CA LEU A 54 -29.95 14.17 13.91
C LEU A 54 -31.13 14.09 12.93
N SER A 55 -32.35 14.44 13.33
CA SER A 55 -33.51 14.39 12.42
C SER A 55 -33.56 15.54 11.44
N GLU A 56 -33.19 16.75 11.87
CA GLU A 56 -33.38 17.96 11.07
C GLU A 56 -32.15 18.38 10.26
N TYR A 57 -30.94 18.16 10.79
CA TYR A 57 -29.71 18.66 10.15
C TYR A 57 -28.86 17.57 9.49
N ILE A 58 -29.03 16.30 9.86
CA ILE A 58 -28.14 15.22 9.43
C ILE A 58 -28.90 14.23 8.56
N LEU A 59 -28.69 14.33 7.24
CA LEU A 59 -29.30 13.40 6.28
C LEU A 59 -28.68 12.00 6.34
N LYS A 60 -27.35 11.92 6.52
CA LYS A 60 -26.61 10.66 6.55
C LYS A 60 -25.28 10.81 7.29
N VAL A 61 -24.92 9.80 8.07
CA VAL A 61 -23.59 9.65 8.68
C VAL A 61 -22.98 8.35 8.19
N LYS A 62 -21.69 8.40 7.86
CA LYS A 62 -20.87 7.23 7.53
C LYS A 62 -19.61 7.26 8.37
N ASN A 63 -19.20 6.09 8.85
CA ASN A 63 -17.88 5.88 9.44
C ASN A 63 -17.29 4.67 8.72
N GLU A 64 -16.32 4.92 7.84
CA GLU A 64 -15.77 3.92 6.93
C GLU A 64 -14.25 3.89 7.13
N GLN A 65 -13.68 2.70 7.25
CA GLN A 65 -12.24 2.52 7.17
C GLN A 65 -11.83 2.65 5.70
N ILE A 66 -10.83 3.49 5.43
CA ILE A 66 -10.23 3.60 4.11
C ILE A 66 -8.93 2.81 4.15
N GLU A 67 -8.85 1.77 3.34
CA GLU A 67 -7.62 1.01 3.13
C GLU A 67 -6.94 1.50 1.86
N SER A 68 -5.62 1.60 1.90
CA SER A 68 -4.85 1.85 0.69
C SER A 68 -5.07 0.70 -0.30
N THR A 69 -5.52 1.02 -1.51
CA THR A 69 -5.58 0.06 -2.62
C THR A 69 -4.25 -0.07 -3.36
N LEU A 70 -3.25 0.74 -2.97
CA LEU A 70 -1.88 0.50 -3.37
C LEU A 70 -1.39 -0.73 -2.62
N LEU A 71 -1.07 -1.79 -3.36
CA LEU A 71 -0.29 -2.90 -2.85
C LEU A 71 0.94 -2.31 -2.16
N ASN A 72 1.20 -2.75 -0.93
CA ASN A 72 2.18 -2.18 -0.02
C ASN A 72 3.45 -1.77 -0.78
N LYS A 73 3.60 -0.46 -1.02
CA LYS A 73 4.67 0.10 -1.89
C LYS A 73 6.07 -0.18 -1.32
N ASP A 74 6.12 -0.58 -0.06
CA ASP A 74 7.34 -0.90 0.66
C ASP A 74 7.90 -2.30 0.34
N ARG A 75 7.23 -3.10 -0.50
CA ARG A 75 7.78 -4.37 -0.98
C ARG A 75 7.42 -4.63 -2.44
N TYR A 76 8.42 -4.45 -3.30
CA TYR A 76 8.34 -4.79 -4.72
C TYR A 76 8.07 -6.28 -4.90
N SER A 77 6.87 -6.60 -5.38
CA SER A 77 6.33 -7.95 -5.45
C SER A 77 6.88 -8.75 -6.64
N TYR A 78 6.72 -10.08 -6.59
CA TYR A 78 7.13 -10.94 -7.70
C TYR A 78 6.34 -10.64 -8.99
N GLN A 79 5.10 -10.18 -8.85
CA GLN A 79 4.27 -9.79 -10.00
C GLN A 79 4.77 -8.49 -10.64
N GLU A 80 5.29 -7.57 -9.83
CA GLU A 80 5.95 -6.35 -10.33
C GLU A 80 7.27 -6.66 -11.01
N LEU A 81 8.10 -7.56 -10.45
CA LEU A 81 9.27 -8.10 -11.14
C LEU A 81 8.90 -8.62 -12.52
N VAL A 82 7.92 -9.52 -12.58
CA VAL A 82 7.47 -10.13 -13.82
C VAL A 82 7.04 -9.05 -14.80
N ARG A 83 6.22 -8.09 -14.38
CA ARG A 83 5.78 -6.97 -15.23
C ARG A 83 6.96 -6.19 -15.78
N ASP A 84 7.91 -5.83 -14.91
CA ASP A 84 9.01 -4.93 -15.26
C ASP A 84 10.03 -5.62 -16.17
N ILE A 85 10.31 -6.92 -15.98
CA ILE A 85 11.11 -7.70 -16.92
C ILE A 85 10.42 -7.74 -18.30
N HIS A 86 9.10 -7.91 -18.37
CA HIS A 86 8.39 -7.96 -19.67
C HIS A 86 8.43 -6.65 -20.44
N ILE A 87 8.45 -5.51 -19.75
CA ILE A 87 8.61 -4.18 -20.40
C ILE A 87 10.07 -3.81 -20.63
N GLY A 88 11.00 -4.68 -20.24
CA GLY A 88 12.42 -4.55 -20.51
C GLY A 88 13.21 -3.72 -19.52
N HIS A 89 12.68 -3.48 -18.31
CA HIS A 89 13.46 -2.87 -17.23
C HIS A 89 14.54 -3.82 -16.72
N GLU A 90 15.58 -3.22 -16.15
CA GLU A 90 16.62 -3.93 -15.42
C GLU A 90 16.36 -3.81 -13.92
N ILE A 91 16.36 -4.93 -13.21
CA ILE A 91 16.06 -4.98 -11.78
C ILE A 91 17.31 -5.41 -11.06
N GLU A 92 17.80 -4.54 -10.18
CA GLU A 92 18.87 -4.83 -9.24
C GLU A 92 18.27 -5.18 -7.88
N PHE A 93 18.78 -6.21 -7.22
CA PHE A 93 18.33 -6.64 -5.90
C PHE A 93 19.43 -7.39 -5.14
N THR A 94 19.29 -7.44 -3.81
CA THR A 94 20.14 -8.23 -2.91
C THR A 94 19.42 -9.51 -2.48
N TYR A 95 20.11 -10.65 -2.48
CA TYR A 95 19.63 -11.90 -1.90
C TYR A 95 20.79 -12.59 -1.16
N LYS A 96 20.57 -12.97 0.11
CA LYS A 96 21.59 -13.55 0.99
C LYS A 96 22.91 -12.75 1.04
N GLY A 97 22.81 -11.42 1.01
CA GLY A 97 23.97 -10.51 1.04
C GLY A 97 24.77 -10.43 -0.25
N LYS A 98 24.28 -11.00 -1.35
CA LYS A 98 24.88 -10.89 -2.69
C LYS A 98 23.99 -10.06 -3.62
N ARG A 99 24.60 -9.27 -4.49
CA ARG A 99 23.90 -8.43 -5.47
C ARG A 99 23.65 -9.19 -6.76
N TYR A 100 22.44 -9.04 -7.28
CA TYR A 100 21.99 -9.62 -8.53
C TYR A 100 21.35 -8.54 -9.40
N ILE A 101 21.47 -8.70 -10.71
CA ILE A 101 20.80 -7.82 -11.68
C ILE A 101 20.21 -8.64 -12.82
N THR A 102 18.97 -8.32 -13.22
CA THR A 102 18.41 -8.74 -14.50
C THR A 102 18.81 -7.75 -15.58
N LEU A 103 19.33 -8.25 -16.69
CA LEU A 103 19.81 -7.44 -17.82
C LEU A 103 18.86 -7.57 -19.01
N ASN A 104 18.64 -6.48 -19.73
CA ASN A 104 17.96 -6.47 -21.01
C ASN A 104 18.98 -6.14 -22.11
N VAL A 105 19.39 -7.16 -22.86
CA VAL A 105 20.45 -7.04 -23.87
C VAL A 105 19.89 -7.26 -25.27
N LEU A 106 20.63 -6.82 -26.29
CA LEU A 106 20.17 -6.91 -27.69
C LEU A 106 19.74 -8.34 -28.11
N GLU A 107 20.36 -9.37 -27.54
CA GLU A 107 20.12 -10.78 -27.87
C GLU A 107 19.24 -11.53 -26.86
N GLY A 108 18.62 -10.83 -25.89
CA GLY A 108 17.72 -11.45 -24.91
C GLY A 108 17.85 -10.84 -23.51
N PHE A 109 17.80 -11.71 -22.50
CA PHE A 109 17.77 -11.32 -21.09
C PHE A 109 18.89 -12.01 -20.32
N GLY A 110 19.43 -11.33 -19.30
CA GLY A 110 20.48 -11.87 -18.44
C GLY A 110 20.06 -11.92 -16.98
N LEU A 111 20.64 -12.85 -16.22
CA LEU A 111 20.69 -12.81 -14.76
C LEU A 111 22.15 -12.87 -14.33
N CYS A 112 22.61 -11.83 -13.64
CA CYS A 112 24.01 -11.65 -13.27
C CYS A 112 24.19 -11.62 -11.76
N GLU A 113 25.20 -12.33 -11.24
CA GLU A 113 25.67 -12.25 -9.84
C GLU A 113 26.92 -11.36 -9.80
N ASP A 114 26.86 -10.23 -9.09
CA ASP A 114 28.00 -9.35 -8.75
C ASP A 114 28.98 -9.02 -9.92
N ASN A 115 28.47 -8.94 -11.15
CA ASN A 115 29.27 -8.79 -12.38
C ASN A 115 30.29 -9.92 -12.64
N VAL A 116 30.16 -11.07 -11.98
CA VAL A 116 31.07 -12.22 -12.10
C VAL A 116 30.57 -13.21 -13.14
N SER A 117 29.28 -13.56 -13.09
CA SER A 117 28.70 -14.58 -13.96
C SER A 117 27.32 -14.16 -14.46
N VAL A 118 27.09 -14.31 -15.76
CA VAL A 118 25.81 -14.01 -16.41
C VAL A 118 25.23 -15.30 -17.01
N SER A 119 23.98 -15.58 -16.66
CA SER A 119 23.15 -16.58 -17.33
C SER A 119 22.23 -15.88 -18.32
N TYR A 120 22.15 -16.36 -19.55
CA TYR A 120 21.36 -15.73 -20.61
C TYR A 120 20.11 -16.53 -20.97
N TYR A 121 19.05 -15.81 -21.33
CA TYR A 121 17.72 -16.29 -21.65
C TYR A 121 17.23 -15.61 -22.92
N LYS A 122 16.49 -16.32 -23.77
CA LYS A 122 16.10 -15.76 -25.08
C LYS A 122 15.04 -14.68 -24.99
N ASN A 123 14.22 -14.71 -23.94
CA ASN A 123 13.07 -13.84 -23.76
C ASN A 123 12.72 -13.71 -22.26
N PRO A 124 11.84 -12.77 -21.89
CA PRO A 124 11.37 -12.60 -20.51
C PRO A 124 10.84 -13.88 -19.90
N GLU A 125 10.09 -14.67 -20.66
CA GLU A 125 9.42 -15.88 -20.18
C GLU A 125 10.43 -16.96 -19.79
N GLU A 126 11.51 -17.11 -20.54
CA GLU A 126 12.60 -18.04 -20.22
C GLU A 126 13.36 -17.58 -18.96
N LEU A 127 13.62 -16.29 -18.78
CA LEU A 127 14.25 -15.76 -17.56
C LEU A 127 13.35 -15.98 -16.34
N ILE A 128 12.05 -15.65 -16.45
CA ILE A 128 11.11 -15.77 -15.34
C ILE A 128 10.89 -17.24 -14.95
N LYS A 129 10.86 -18.15 -15.93
CA LYS A 129 10.58 -19.57 -15.71
C LYS A 129 11.81 -20.35 -15.25
N ASN A 130 12.99 -20.05 -15.81
CA ASN A 130 14.20 -20.85 -15.62
C ASN A 130 15.32 -20.07 -14.92
N GLY A 131 15.09 -18.81 -14.56
CA GLY A 131 15.99 -17.99 -13.76
C GLY A 131 16.09 -18.54 -12.34
N GLU A 132 17.30 -18.91 -11.94
CA GLU A 132 17.55 -19.55 -10.66
C GLU A 132 18.78 -18.96 -9.97
N ILE A 133 18.69 -18.83 -8.64
CA ILE A 133 19.79 -18.45 -7.75
C ILE A 133 19.85 -19.51 -6.65
N ASP A 134 21.04 -20.09 -6.44
CA ASP A 134 21.25 -21.23 -5.53
C ASP A 134 20.27 -22.41 -5.79
N GLY A 135 19.90 -22.66 -7.05
CA GLY A 135 18.96 -23.71 -7.45
C GLY A 135 17.51 -23.47 -7.02
N LYS A 136 17.16 -22.25 -6.61
CA LYS A 136 15.78 -21.81 -6.35
C LYS A 136 15.33 -20.86 -7.45
N SER A 137 14.06 -20.93 -7.83
CA SER A 137 13.50 -20.01 -8.82
C SER A 137 13.42 -18.58 -8.28
N LEU A 138 13.38 -17.59 -9.17
CA LEU A 138 13.13 -16.19 -8.81
C LEU A 138 11.86 -16.03 -7.97
N LYS A 139 10.82 -16.83 -8.24
CA LYS A 139 9.56 -16.82 -7.49
C LYS A 139 9.74 -17.28 -6.05
N ASP A 140 10.56 -18.30 -5.83
CA ASP A 140 10.75 -18.90 -4.50
C ASP A 140 11.57 -17.99 -3.58
N ILE A 141 12.46 -17.18 -4.14
CA ILE A 141 13.34 -16.28 -3.36
C ILE A 141 12.75 -14.89 -3.16
N TRP A 142 11.70 -14.51 -3.90
CA TRP A 142 11.29 -13.11 -3.99
C TRP A 142 10.80 -12.50 -2.67
N ASN A 143 10.32 -13.33 -1.75
CA ASN A 143 9.94 -12.85 -0.42
C ASN A 143 11.13 -12.56 0.49
N ASP A 144 12.35 -12.93 0.09
CA ASP A 144 13.59 -12.83 0.86
C ASP A 144 14.59 -11.84 0.20
N VAL A 145 14.21 -11.14 -0.87
CA VAL A 145 15.07 -10.15 -1.53
C VAL A 145 14.99 -8.78 -0.84
N GLU A 146 16.07 -8.02 -0.94
CA GLU A 146 16.30 -6.71 -0.31
C GLU A 146 16.91 -5.72 -1.31
N ASP A 147 17.01 -4.43 -0.94
CA ASP A 147 17.70 -3.37 -1.71
C ASP A 147 17.33 -3.28 -3.20
N ILE A 148 16.04 -3.30 -3.51
CA ILE A 148 15.56 -3.39 -4.89
C ILE A 148 15.63 -2.02 -5.58
N SER A 149 16.23 -1.99 -6.77
CA SER A 149 16.29 -0.83 -7.67
C SER A 149 15.86 -1.22 -9.08
N ILE A 150 15.21 -0.30 -9.80
CA ILE A 150 14.65 -0.53 -11.15
C ILE A 150 15.22 0.54 -12.08
N PHE A 151 15.72 0.11 -13.24
CA PHE A 151 16.36 0.96 -14.25
C PHE A 151 15.71 0.82 -15.63
#